data_AF-A0A270NLX3-F1
#
_entry.id   AF-A0A270NLX3-F1
#
_cell.length_a   1.000
_cell.length_b   1.000
_cell.length_c   1.000
_cell.angle_alpha   90.00
_cell.angle_beta   90.00
_cell.angle_gamma   90.00
#
_symmetry.space_group_name_H-M   'P 1'
#
loop_
_entity.id
_entity.type
_entity.pdbx_description
1 polymer ?
#
loop_
_entity_poly.entity_id
_entity_poly.type
_entity_poly.pdbx_seq_one_letter_code
_entity_poly.pdbx_strand_id
1 'polypeptide(L)'
;MLEALFLATAKAAPASTAAASAGYDWKWLVPVATLILGFGLKWLQDHITEKDRRRHAEILRREQRYDALRMRRLDAERENLLALQPMVIAFMRAATDAYKLKVKSFGEGSGAAQYLPEGAQAREDKHLALAKVEDELRESSAAIIPLHARIHSEEVRAALNHLVDIVWEAMGAQSSLRMTRIWSQVDQPHNELHTVMGRVIKHLEDENQQLGDPSAR
;
A
#
# COMPACT_ATOMS: atom_id res chain seq x y z
N MET A 1 -46.41 70.87 38.85
CA MET A 1 -45.38 71.78 39.38
C MET A 1 -44.06 71.37 38.72
N LEU A 2 -43.48 72.01 37.71
CA LEU A 2 -43.58 73.35 37.09
C LEU A 2 -43.51 73.11 35.56
N GLU A 3 -44.43 73.62 34.73
CA GLU A 3 -44.40 74.98 34.16
C GLU A 3 -43.05 75.29 33.50
N ALA A 4 -42.97 75.23 32.17
CA ALA A 4 -43.36 76.30 31.23
C ALA A 4 -42.20 77.27 30.98
N LEU A 5 -41.76 77.29 29.72
CA LEU A 5 -40.94 78.27 28.96
C LEU A 5 -40.18 77.41 27.94
N PHE A 6 -40.64 77.18 26.72
CA PHE A 6 -40.90 78.20 25.71
C PHE A 6 -41.86 77.67 24.64
N LEU A 7 -43.12 78.10 24.73
CA LEU A 7 -43.98 78.32 23.58
C LEU A 7 -43.84 79.80 23.22
N ALA A 8 -43.37 80.11 22.00
CA ALA A 8 -43.78 81.27 21.18
C ALA A 8 -42.66 81.76 20.24
N THR A 9 -42.49 81.10 19.10
CA THR A 9 -42.38 81.81 17.82
C THR A 9 -43.17 81.01 16.79
N ALA A 10 -44.49 81.12 16.89
CA ALA A 10 -45.34 80.98 15.74
C ALA A 10 -44.93 82.05 14.71
N LYS A 11 -44.32 81.62 13.61
CA LYS A 11 -44.35 82.40 12.38
C LYS A 11 -44.52 81.45 11.19
N ALA A 12 -45.78 81.30 10.84
CA ALA A 12 -46.29 80.99 9.51
C ALA A 12 -45.73 79.74 8.81
N ALA A 13 -46.60 78.75 8.66
CA ALA A 13 -46.55 77.92 7.46
C ALA A 13 -46.60 78.84 6.22
N PRO A 14 -45.97 78.42 5.12
CA PRO A 14 -46.77 78.30 3.93
C PRO A 14 -46.75 76.84 3.48
N ALA A 15 -47.96 76.33 3.35
CA ALA A 15 -48.41 75.48 2.26
C ALA A 15 -47.32 74.63 1.57
N SER A 16 -47.51 73.32 1.68
CA SER A 16 -47.26 72.37 0.61
C SER A 16 -47.52 73.01 -0.75
N THR A 17 -46.48 73.53 -1.38
CA THR A 17 -46.46 73.85 -2.81
C THR A 17 -45.95 72.60 -3.49
N ALA A 18 -46.89 71.72 -3.82
CA ALA A 18 -46.75 70.85 -4.96
C ALA A 18 -46.60 71.75 -6.19
N ALA A 19 -45.36 72.05 -6.59
CA ALA A 19 -45.05 72.61 -7.90
C ALA A 19 -43.54 72.44 -8.19
N ALA A 20 -43.26 71.50 -9.09
CA ALA A 20 -42.16 71.54 -10.06
C ALA A 20 -40.75 71.93 -9.58
N SER A 21 -39.90 70.92 -9.34
CA SER A 21 -38.57 70.92 -9.97
C SER A 21 -38.07 69.48 -10.16
N ALA A 22 -37.99 69.06 -11.41
CA ALA A 22 -37.37 67.82 -11.86
C ALA A 22 -35.83 67.88 -11.76
N GLY A 23 -35.30 68.30 -10.60
CA GLY A 23 -33.87 68.58 -10.40
C GLY A 23 -33.26 68.00 -9.11
N TYR A 24 -34.05 67.33 -8.26
CA TYR A 24 -33.60 66.80 -6.95
C TYR A 24 -33.50 65.27 -6.85
N ASP A 25 -33.96 64.51 -7.85
CA ASP A 25 -33.98 63.05 -7.82
C ASP A 25 -32.58 62.41 -7.86
N TRP A 26 -31.62 63.07 -8.49
CA TRP A 26 -30.24 62.55 -8.60
C TRP A 26 -29.54 62.40 -7.24
N LYS A 27 -29.83 63.28 -6.27
CA LYS A 27 -29.21 63.25 -4.94
C LYS A 27 -29.64 62.02 -4.12
N TRP A 28 -30.83 61.47 -4.39
CA TRP A 28 -31.33 60.24 -3.79
C TRP A 28 -30.95 58.99 -4.59
N LEU A 29 -30.71 59.14 -5.89
CA LEU A 29 -30.33 58.05 -6.78
C LEU A 29 -28.87 57.60 -6.55
N VAL A 30 -27.95 58.53 -6.28
CA VAL A 30 -26.53 58.20 -6.05
C VAL A 30 -26.32 57.27 -4.84
N PRO A 31 -26.89 57.51 -3.64
CA PRO A 31 -26.77 56.60 -2.49
C PRO A 31 -27.38 55.21 -2.72
N VAL A 32 -28.48 55.14 -3.47
CA VAL A 32 -29.14 53.86 -3.79
C VAL A 32 -28.30 53.09 -4.81
N ALA A 33 -27.77 53.77 -5.82
CA ALA A 33 -26.89 53.17 -6.83
C ALA A 33 -25.59 52.65 -6.20
N THR A 34 -24.97 53.40 -5.28
CA THR A 34 -23.76 52.93 -4.57
C THR A 34 -24.04 51.76 -3.64
N LEU A 35 -25.21 51.69 -3.00
CA LEU A 35 -25.64 50.52 -2.22
C LEU A 35 -25.82 49.28 -3.09
N ILE A 36 -26.52 49.41 -4.23
CA ILE A 36 -26.70 48.30 -5.18
C ILE A 36 -25.35 47.84 -5.73
N LEU A 37 -24.48 48.79 -6.08
CA LEU A 37 -23.15 48.49 -6.61
C LEU A 37 -22.26 47.83 -5.55
N GLY A 38 -22.28 48.32 -4.31
CA GLY A 38 -21.55 47.72 -3.19
C GLY A 38 -22.06 46.33 -2.81
N PHE A 39 -23.38 46.12 -2.82
CA PHE A 39 -23.98 44.80 -2.62
C PHE A 39 -23.62 43.84 -3.74
N GLY A 40 -23.69 44.28 -5.00
CA GLY A 40 -23.29 43.49 -6.16
C GLY A 40 -21.81 43.11 -6.14
N LEU A 41 -20.93 44.04 -5.77
CA LEU A 41 -19.50 43.81 -5.67
C LEU A 41 -19.18 42.79 -4.56
N LYS A 42 -19.80 42.95 -3.39
CA LYS A 42 -19.65 42.01 -2.28
C LYS A 42 -20.20 40.63 -2.64
N TRP A 43 -21.38 40.57 -3.24
CA TRP A 43 -21.97 39.31 -3.68
C TRP A 43 -21.08 38.59 -4.69
N LEU A 44 -20.48 39.33 -5.63
CA LEU A 44 -19.55 38.76 -6.61
C LEU A 44 -18.26 38.24 -5.93
N GLN A 45 -17.71 38.98 -4.97
CA GLN A 45 -16.54 38.54 -4.21
C GLN A 45 -16.83 37.30 -3.37
N ASP A 46 -17.95 37.28 -2.64
CA ASP A 46 -18.41 36.13 -1.86
C ASP A 46 -18.66 34.92 -2.80
N HIS A 47 -19.24 35.14 -3.97
CA HIS A 47 -19.50 34.06 -4.93
C HIS A 47 -18.22 33.46 -5.52
N ILE A 48 -17.21 34.29 -5.84
CA ILE A 48 -15.92 33.81 -6.37
C ILE A 48 -15.16 33.05 -5.28
N THR A 49 -15.05 33.61 -4.08
CA THR A 49 -14.33 32.97 -2.96
C THR A 49 -14.98 31.66 -2.51
N GLU A 50 -16.31 31.60 -2.46
CA GLU A 50 -17.06 30.36 -2.15
C GLU A 50 -16.86 29.29 -3.22
N LYS A 51 -16.84 29.69 -4.51
CA LYS A 51 -16.62 28.77 -5.64
C LYS A 51 -15.22 28.18 -5.65
N ASP A 52 -14.20 29.00 -5.38
CA ASP A 52 -12.83 28.51 -5.28
C ASP A 52 -12.63 27.62 -4.05
N ARG A 53 -13.23 27.97 -2.91
CA ARG A 53 -13.23 27.10 -1.71
C ARG A 53 -13.83 25.73 -1.99
N ARG A 54 -14.96 25.67 -2.72
CA ARG A 54 -15.59 24.40 -3.12
C ARG A 54 -14.70 23.58 -4.04
N ARG A 55 -14.06 24.22 -5.02
CA ARG A 55 -13.13 23.56 -5.94
C ARG A 55 -11.92 22.98 -5.21
N HIS A 56 -11.31 23.74 -4.30
CA HIS A 56 -10.21 23.25 -3.48
C HIS A 56 -10.63 22.08 -2.60
N ALA A 57 -11.81 22.14 -1.97
CA ALA A 57 -12.32 21.03 -1.16
C ALA A 57 -12.58 19.75 -1.99
N GLU A 58 -13.05 19.88 -3.23
CA GLU A 58 -13.24 18.73 -4.13
C GLU A 58 -11.91 18.13 -4.59
N ILE A 59 -10.93 18.97 -4.93
CA ILE A 59 -9.58 18.52 -5.33
C ILE A 59 -8.91 17.80 -4.16
N LEU A 60 -8.89 18.41 -2.97
CA LEU A 60 -8.33 17.81 -1.76
C LEU A 60 -8.96 16.45 -1.43
N ARG A 61 -10.29 16.30 -1.59
CA ARG A 61 -10.95 15.01 -1.36
C ARG A 61 -10.54 13.95 -2.38
N ARG A 62 -10.26 14.34 -3.64
CA ARG A 62 -9.79 13.41 -4.68
C ARG A 62 -8.35 12.97 -4.39
N GLU A 63 -7.49 13.91 -4.03
CA GLU A 63 -6.10 13.64 -3.62
C GLU A 63 -6.08 12.71 -2.40
N GLN A 64 -6.81 13.03 -1.34
CA GLN A 64 -6.93 12.18 -0.15
C GLN A 64 -7.43 10.77 -0.45
N ARG A 65 -8.39 10.61 -1.38
CA ARG A 65 -8.86 9.28 -1.79
C ARG A 65 -7.79 8.52 -2.56
N TYR A 66 -7.07 9.20 -3.43
CA TYR A 66 -5.98 8.60 -4.19
C TYR A 66 -4.84 8.15 -3.26
N ASP A 67 -4.44 9.02 -2.34
CA ASP A 67 -3.40 8.73 -1.36
C ASP A 67 -3.83 7.59 -0.42
N ALA A 68 -5.08 7.59 0.04
CA ALA A 68 -5.60 6.48 0.85
C ALA A 68 -5.59 5.14 0.11
N LEU A 69 -5.87 5.12 -1.20
CA LEU A 69 -5.77 3.91 -2.00
C LEU A 69 -4.31 3.49 -2.23
N ARG A 70 -3.41 4.44 -2.42
CA ARG A 70 -1.98 4.19 -2.56
C ARG A 70 -1.41 3.58 -1.27
N MET A 71 -1.69 4.17 -0.12
CA MET A 71 -1.26 3.65 1.19
C MET A 71 -1.77 2.23 1.41
N ARG A 72 -3.06 1.97 1.14
CA ARG A 72 -3.62 0.61 1.25
C ARG A 72 -2.92 -0.43 0.38
N ARG A 73 -2.44 -0.06 -0.82
CA ARG A 73 -1.69 -0.98 -1.68
C ARG A 73 -0.29 -1.27 -1.12
N LEU A 74 0.37 -0.24 -0.58
CA LEU A 74 1.69 -0.40 0.06
C LEU A 74 1.58 -1.24 1.33
N ASP A 75 0.56 -0.99 2.16
CA ASP A 75 0.28 -1.79 3.36
C ASP A 75 0.00 -3.25 3.00
N ALA A 76 -0.82 -3.50 1.98
CA ALA A 76 -1.11 -4.85 1.52
C ALA A 76 0.15 -5.56 0.99
N GLU A 77 1.02 -4.87 0.26
CA GLU A 77 2.30 -5.43 -0.20
C GLU A 77 3.20 -5.77 0.99
N ARG A 78 3.30 -4.88 1.99
CA ARG A 78 4.06 -5.13 3.21
C ARG A 78 3.54 -6.34 3.97
N GLU A 79 2.23 -6.44 4.16
CA GLU A 79 1.60 -7.60 4.81
C GLU A 79 1.89 -8.90 4.06
N ASN A 80 1.82 -8.88 2.71
CA ASN A 80 2.15 -10.04 1.88
C ASN A 80 3.62 -10.46 2.06
N LEU A 81 4.56 -9.50 2.07
CA LEU A 81 5.99 -9.78 2.24
C LEU A 81 6.31 -10.31 3.65
N LEU A 82 5.66 -9.78 4.68
CA LEU A 82 5.79 -10.29 6.05
C LEU A 82 5.20 -11.70 6.19
N ALA A 83 4.09 -11.97 5.52
CA ALA A 83 3.49 -13.32 5.49
C ALA A 83 4.35 -14.31 4.69
N LEU A 84 5.12 -13.85 3.70
CA LEU A 84 5.99 -14.70 2.89
C LEU A 84 7.18 -15.25 3.70
N GLN A 85 7.76 -14.46 4.61
CA GLN A 85 8.93 -14.84 5.40
C GLN A 85 8.80 -16.21 6.11
N PRO A 86 7.76 -16.46 6.94
CA PRO A 86 7.61 -17.76 7.59
C PRO A 86 7.32 -18.90 6.61
N MET A 87 6.65 -18.62 5.48
CA MET A 87 6.37 -19.65 4.47
C MET A 87 7.64 -20.10 3.75
N VAL A 88 8.52 -19.17 3.39
CA VAL A 88 9.83 -19.48 2.80
C VAL A 88 10.68 -20.31 3.75
N ILE A 89 10.68 -19.98 5.05
CA ILE A 89 11.40 -20.75 6.07
C ILE A 89 10.82 -22.18 6.18
N ALA A 90 9.49 -22.31 6.19
CA ALA A 90 8.83 -23.62 6.24
C ALA A 90 9.17 -24.46 4.99
N PHE A 91 9.11 -23.86 3.80
CA PHE A 91 9.52 -24.49 2.54
C PHE A 91 10.97 -24.96 2.57
N MET A 92 11.89 -24.10 3.01
CA MET A 92 13.31 -24.43 3.12
C MET A 92 13.59 -25.55 4.11
N ARG A 93 12.84 -25.59 5.22
CA ARG A 93 12.92 -26.68 6.19
C ARG A 93 12.47 -28.00 5.57
N ALA A 94 11.29 -28.03 4.95
CA ALA A 94 10.77 -29.21 4.27
C ALA A 94 11.74 -29.69 3.16
N ALA A 95 12.28 -28.76 2.38
CA ALA A 95 13.25 -29.05 1.33
C ALA A 95 14.56 -29.63 1.89
N THR A 96 15.03 -29.13 3.04
CA THR A 96 16.23 -29.64 3.70
C THR A 96 16.03 -31.05 4.24
N ASP A 97 14.86 -31.33 4.80
CA ASP A 97 14.52 -32.66 5.30
C ASP A 97 14.38 -33.65 4.13
N ALA A 98 13.78 -33.21 3.02
CA ALA A 98 13.71 -33.98 1.76
C ALA A 98 15.11 -34.28 1.23
N TYR A 99 15.98 -33.27 1.23
CA TYR A 99 17.34 -33.39 0.76
C TYR A 99 18.13 -34.44 1.55
N LYS A 100 18.09 -34.36 2.88
CA LYS A 100 18.81 -35.30 3.76
C LYS A 100 18.34 -36.73 3.56
N LEU A 101 17.02 -36.95 3.43
CA LEU A 101 16.46 -38.28 3.26
C LEU A 101 16.80 -38.85 1.88
N LYS A 102 16.69 -38.03 0.83
CA LYS A 102 16.98 -38.43 -0.55
C LYS A 102 18.47 -38.70 -0.77
N VAL A 103 19.37 -37.91 -0.20
CA VAL A 103 20.81 -38.19 -0.23
C VAL A 103 21.16 -39.50 0.46
N LYS A 104 20.55 -39.79 1.63
CA LYS A 104 20.72 -41.09 2.30
C LYS A 104 20.26 -42.24 1.41
N SER A 105 19.11 -42.10 0.74
CA SER A 105 18.59 -43.13 -0.17
C SER A 105 19.52 -43.44 -1.35
N PHE A 106 20.31 -42.46 -1.81
CA PHE A 106 21.34 -42.70 -2.83
C PHE A 106 22.59 -43.40 -2.28
N GLY A 107 22.96 -43.13 -1.02
CA GLY A 107 24.20 -43.63 -0.39
C GLY A 107 24.11 -45.08 0.12
N GLU A 108 22.91 -45.58 0.38
CA GLU A 108 22.68 -46.95 0.86
C GLU A 108 23.04 -48.04 -0.18
N GLY A 109 23.43 -47.65 -1.41
CA GLY A 109 23.93 -48.54 -2.44
C GLY A 109 25.46 -48.73 -2.51
N SER A 110 26.23 -48.37 -1.48
CA SER A 110 27.71 -48.27 -1.60
C SER A 110 28.54 -48.88 -0.47
N GLY A 111 27.99 -49.79 0.35
CA GLY A 111 28.73 -50.43 1.46
C GLY A 111 28.48 -51.94 1.57
N ALA A 112 29.36 -52.64 2.31
CA ALA A 112 29.28 -54.09 2.54
C ALA A 112 27.96 -54.55 3.19
N ALA A 113 27.20 -53.64 3.81
CA ALA A 113 25.86 -53.88 4.34
C ALA A 113 24.77 -54.07 3.26
N GLN A 114 25.05 -53.70 1.99
CA GLN A 114 24.13 -53.88 0.85
C GLN A 114 23.91 -55.36 0.49
N TYR A 115 24.80 -56.25 0.93
CA TYR A 115 24.67 -57.70 0.74
C TYR A 115 23.75 -58.36 1.77
N LEU A 116 23.31 -57.62 2.78
CA LEU A 116 22.27 -58.09 3.69
C LEU A 116 20.91 -57.72 3.07
N PRO A 117 20.01 -58.69 2.86
CA PRO A 117 18.68 -58.39 2.36
C PRO A 117 17.96 -57.51 3.38
N GLU A 118 17.74 -56.24 3.03
CA GLU A 118 16.79 -55.42 3.78
C GLU A 118 15.43 -56.11 3.76
N GLY A 119 14.87 -56.34 4.94
CA GLY A 119 13.52 -56.88 5.07
C GLY A 119 12.52 -56.01 4.30
N ALA A 120 11.51 -56.63 3.70
CA ALA A 120 10.49 -55.94 2.90
C ALA A 120 9.88 -54.73 3.65
N GLN A 121 9.69 -54.86 4.95
CA GLN A 121 9.15 -53.82 5.82
C GLN A 121 10.07 -52.60 5.95
N ALA A 122 11.39 -52.77 6.06
CA ALA A 122 12.34 -51.66 6.15
C ALA A 122 12.39 -50.85 4.83
N ARG A 123 12.22 -51.51 3.68
CA ARG A 123 12.11 -50.84 2.38
C ARG A 123 10.81 -50.06 2.27
N GLU A 124 9.70 -50.65 2.69
CA GLU A 124 8.39 -49.99 2.72
C GLU A 124 8.38 -48.75 3.63
N ASP A 125 8.93 -48.85 4.84
CA ASP A 125 9.05 -47.73 5.79
C ASP A 125 9.86 -46.57 5.20
N LYS A 126 10.94 -46.86 4.47
CA LYS A 126 11.75 -45.84 3.77
C LYS A 126 10.99 -45.16 2.64
N HIS A 127 10.26 -45.93 1.84
CA HIS A 127 9.42 -45.37 0.78
C HIS A 127 8.33 -44.47 1.34
N LEU A 128 7.69 -44.88 2.43
CA LEU A 128 6.69 -44.07 3.14
C LEU A 128 7.30 -42.79 3.72
N ALA A 129 8.50 -42.86 4.30
CA ALA A 129 9.21 -41.69 4.81
C ALA A 129 9.57 -40.69 3.70
N LEU A 130 10.03 -41.18 2.54
CA LEU A 130 10.30 -40.35 1.36
C LEU A 130 9.03 -39.67 0.85
N ALA A 131 7.96 -40.43 0.67
CA ALA A 131 6.68 -39.90 0.20
C ALA A 131 6.15 -38.79 1.13
N LYS A 132 6.21 -39.02 2.45
CA LYS A 132 5.76 -38.04 3.43
C LYS A 132 6.51 -36.71 3.31
N VAL A 133 7.84 -36.75 3.21
CA VAL A 133 8.64 -35.51 3.16
C VAL A 133 8.50 -34.81 1.79
N GLU A 134 8.33 -35.57 0.71
CA GLU A 134 7.98 -34.99 -0.60
C GLU A 134 6.62 -34.29 -0.57
N ASP A 135 5.63 -34.87 0.11
CA ASP A 135 4.31 -34.26 0.26
C ASP A 135 4.35 -33.01 1.14
N GLU A 136 5.12 -33.00 2.24
CA GLU A 136 5.36 -31.79 3.04
C GLU A 136 6.05 -30.67 2.22
N LEU A 137 6.98 -31.03 1.33
CA LEU A 137 7.60 -30.08 0.41
C LEU A 137 6.59 -29.53 -0.62
N ARG A 138 5.72 -30.38 -1.17
CA ARG A 138 4.65 -29.95 -2.08
C ARG A 138 3.64 -29.04 -1.38
N GLU A 139 3.24 -29.38 -0.16
CA GLU A 139 2.30 -28.58 0.64
C GLU A 139 2.88 -27.20 0.94
N SER A 140 4.13 -27.13 1.41
CA SER A 140 4.79 -25.86 1.68
C SER A 140 5.02 -25.01 0.42
N SER A 141 5.30 -25.65 -0.73
CA SER A 141 5.37 -24.95 -2.02
C SER A 141 4.00 -24.42 -2.44
N ALA A 142 2.94 -25.22 -2.27
CA ALA A 142 1.57 -24.81 -2.61
C ALA A 142 1.09 -23.64 -1.76
N ALA A 143 1.49 -23.57 -0.49
CA ALA A 143 1.16 -22.46 0.41
C ALA A 143 1.74 -21.11 -0.05
N ILE A 144 2.86 -21.12 -0.79
CA ILE A 144 3.50 -19.91 -1.31
C ILE A 144 2.75 -19.34 -2.54
N ILE A 145 2.11 -20.19 -3.35
CA ILE A 145 1.48 -19.81 -4.64
C ILE A 145 0.51 -18.63 -4.50
N PRO A 146 -0.43 -18.59 -3.52
CA PRO A 146 -1.35 -17.47 -3.38
C PRO A 146 -0.65 -16.14 -3.07
N LEU A 147 0.44 -16.16 -2.31
CA LEU A 147 1.23 -14.95 -2.03
C LEU A 147 2.05 -14.53 -3.24
N HIS A 148 2.64 -15.47 -3.97
CA HIS A 148 3.38 -15.18 -5.20
C HIS A 148 2.53 -14.38 -6.20
N ALA A 149 1.25 -14.71 -6.36
CA ALA A 149 0.33 -13.98 -7.23
C ALA A 149 -0.04 -12.56 -6.74
N ARG A 150 0.19 -12.25 -5.46
CA ARG A 150 -0.16 -10.97 -4.82
C ARG A 150 1.04 -10.04 -4.62
N ILE A 151 2.26 -10.53 -4.85
CA ILE A 151 3.49 -9.74 -4.72
C ILE A 151 3.68 -8.92 -5.99
N HIS A 152 3.68 -7.60 -5.81
CA HIS A 152 3.86 -6.64 -6.90
C HIS A 152 5.34 -6.36 -7.16
N SER A 153 6.22 -6.55 -6.18
CA SER A 153 7.67 -6.39 -6.36
C SER A 153 8.25 -7.46 -7.30
N GLU A 154 8.69 -7.04 -8.48
CA GLU A 154 9.35 -7.92 -9.46
C GLU A 154 10.63 -8.53 -8.90
N GLU A 155 11.42 -7.77 -8.13
CA GLU A 155 12.68 -8.26 -7.53
C GLU A 155 12.43 -9.42 -6.57
N VAL A 156 11.43 -9.29 -5.70
CA VAL A 156 11.05 -10.35 -4.75
C VAL A 156 10.53 -11.56 -5.50
N ARG A 157 9.68 -11.35 -6.53
CA ARG A 157 9.12 -12.43 -7.33
C ARG A 157 10.21 -13.23 -8.05
N ALA A 158 11.16 -12.55 -8.67
CA ALA A 158 12.29 -13.17 -9.35
C ALA A 158 13.16 -13.97 -8.37
N ALA A 159 13.51 -13.39 -7.22
CA ALA A 159 14.30 -14.08 -6.20
C ALA A 159 13.58 -15.31 -5.63
N LEU A 160 12.26 -15.23 -5.43
CA LEU A 160 11.45 -16.35 -4.96
C LEU A 160 11.39 -17.48 -5.99
N ASN A 161 11.16 -17.16 -7.26
CA ASN A 161 11.14 -18.15 -8.34
C ASN A 161 12.50 -18.84 -8.48
N HIS A 162 13.58 -18.07 -8.44
CA HIS A 162 14.94 -18.62 -8.51
C HIS A 162 15.23 -19.61 -7.37
N LEU A 163 14.79 -19.30 -6.14
CA LEU A 163 14.91 -20.23 -5.01
C LEU A 163 14.09 -21.51 -5.24
N VAL A 164 12.83 -21.36 -5.62
CA VAL A 164 11.91 -22.49 -5.86
C VAL A 164 12.44 -23.40 -6.97
N ASP A 165 12.95 -22.81 -8.07
CA ASP A 165 13.50 -23.54 -9.21
C ASP A 165 14.72 -24.38 -8.81
N ILE A 166 15.68 -23.81 -8.06
CA ILE A 166 16.87 -24.55 -7.62
C ILE A 166 16.50 -25.69 -6.67
N VAL A 167 15.54 -25.48 -5.76
CA VAL A 167 15.06 -26.54 -4.88
C VAL A 167 14.42 -27.67 -5.69
N TRP A 168 13.53 -27.35 -6.64
CA TRP A 168 12.92 -28.37 -7.48
C TRP A 168 13.91 -29.06 -8.41
N GLU A 169 14.94 -28.36 -8.91
CA GLU A 169 16.00 -28.98 -9.70
C GLU A 169 16.81 -29.96 -8.84
N ALA A 170 17.14 -29.61 -7.60
CA ALA A 170 17.82 -30.50 -6.67
C ALA A 170 16.94 -31.73 -6.35
N MET A 171 15.64 -31.52 -6.12
CA MET A 171 14.69 -32.62 -5.92
C MET A 171 14.44 -33.45 -7.19
N GLY A 172 14.65 -32.91 -8.38
CA GLY A 172 14.58 -33.64 -9.65
C GLY A 172 15.84 -34.45 -9.96
N ALA A 173 16.93 -34.28 -9.20
CA ALA A 173 18.19 -34.95 -9.48
C ALA A 173 18.07 -36.49 -9.33
N GLN A 174 18.68 -37.20 -10.29
CA GLN A 174 18.71 -38.66 -10.36
C GLN A 174 19.95 -39.29 -9.70
N SER A 175 20.89 -38.47 -9.21
CA SER A 175 22.11 -38.95 -8.55
C SER A 175 22.46 -38.08 -7.36
N SER A 176 23.08 -38.69 -6.34
CA SER A 176 23.55 -37.96 -5.15
C SER A 176 24.53 -36.86 -5.51
N LEU A 177 25.46 -37.13 -6.44
CA LEU A 177 26.47 -36.15 -6.85
C LEU A 177 25.83 -34.91 -7.47
N ARG A 178 24.85 -35.10 -8.37
CA ARG A 178 24.13 -33.99 -9.00
C ARG A 178 23.30 -33.24 -7.95
N MET A 179 22.59 -33.97 -7.10
CA MET A 179 21.76 -33.40 -6.06
C MET A 179 22.57 -32.52 -5.10
N THR A 180 23.70 -33.02 -4.59
CA THR A 180 24.58 -32.25 -3.69
C THR A 180 25.18 -31.03 -4.37
N ARG A 181 25.56 -31.12 -5.66
CA ARG A 181 26.08 -29.97 -6.42
C ARG A 181 25.02 -28.87 -6.64
N ILE A 182 23.77 -29.24 -6.90
CA ILE A 182 22.69 -28.26 -7.04
C ILE A 182 22.33 -27.70 -5.66
N TRP A 183 22.22 -28.57 -4.65
CA TRP A 183 21.87 -28.18 -3.29
C TRP A 183 22.88 -27.21 -2.66
N SER A 184 24.18 -27.35 -2.97
CA SER A 184 25.19 -26.40 -2.50
C SER A 184 25.01 -24.96 -3.03
N GLN A 185 24.14 -24.76 -4.03
CA GLN A 185 23.83 -23.45 -4.59
C GLN A 185 22.62 -22.80 -3.91
N VAL A 186 21.85 -23.53 -3.08
CA VAL A 186 20.57 -23.05 -2.50
C VAL A 186 20.74 -21.90 -1.50
N ASP A 187 21.86 -21.85 -0.79
CA ASP A 187 22.11 -20.83 0.24
C ASP A 187 22.12 -19.41 -0.34
N GLN A 188 22.67 -19.23 -1.55
CA GLN A 188 22.76 -17.92 -2.19
C GLN A 188 21.36 -17.35 -2.54
N PRO A 189 20.50 -18.03 -3.33
CA PRO A 189 19.12 -17.60 -3.59
C PRO A 189 18.30 -17.39 -2.33
N HIS A 190 18.48 -18.24 -1.31
CA HIS A 190 17.76 -18.09 -0.04
C HIS A 190 18.13 -16.79 0.68
N ASN A 191 19.43 -16.51 0.80
CA ASN A 191 19.91 -15.27 1.41
C ASN A 191 19.56 -14.04 0.58
N GLU A 192 19.64 -14.14 -0.76
CA GLU A 192 19.25 -13.09 -1.68
C GLU A 192 17.77 -12.74 -1.54
N LEU A 193 16.89 -13.74 -1.48
CA LEU A 193 15.45 -13.53 -1.25
C LEU A 193 15.19 -12.78 0.06
N HIS A 194 15.79 -13.20 1.18
CA HIS A 194 15.66 -12.48 2.46
C HIS A 194 16.20 -11.05 2.40
N THR A 195 17.32 -10.86 1.71
CA THR A 195 17.94 -9.53 1.53
C THR A 195 17.03 -8.60 0.73
N VAL A 196 16.48 -9.09 -0.39
CA VAL A 196 15.59 -8.33 -1.27
C VAL A 196 14.26 -8.05 -0.55
N MET A 197 13.66 -9.04 0.12
CA MET A 197 12.45 -8.82 0.92
C MET A 197 12.68 -7.75 1.99
N GLY A 198 13.78 -7.83 2.76
CA GLY A 198 14.09 -6.83 3.79
C GLY A 198 14.30 -5.43 3.22
N ARG A 199 14.98 -5.32 2.07
CA ARG A 199 15.17 -4.04 1.37
C ARG A 199 13.84 -3.45 0.91
N VAL A 200 12.98 -4.26 0.28
CA VAL A 200 11.68 -3.81 -0.23
C VAL A 200 10.76 -3.42 0.93
N ILE A 201 10.71 -4.20 2.01
CA ILE A 201 9.97 -3.84 3.22
C ILE A 201 10.45 -2.49 3.76
N LYS A 202 11.77 -2.29 3.86
CA LYS A 202 12.34 -1.01 4.31
C LYS A 202 11.96 0.15 3.38
N HIS A 203 11.97 -0.07 2.06
CA HIS A 203 11.53 0.93 1.08
C HIS A 203 10.02 1.27 1.22
N LEU A 204 9.20 0.26 1.51
CA LEU A 204 7.77 0.41 1.78
C LEU A 204 7.48 1.04 3.16
N GLU A 205 8.46 1.09 4.07
CA GLU A 205 8.32 1.73 5.39
C GLU A 205 8.90 3.15 5.44
N ASP A 206 9.79 3.50 4.50
CA ASP A 206 10.43 4.83 4.46
C ASP A 206 9.48 5.89 3.90
N GLU A 207 8.76 6.58 4.80
CA GLU A 207 7.83 7.67 4.49
C GLU A 207 8.48 8.80 3.66
N ASN A 208 9.78 9.08 3.86
CA ASN A 208 10.48 10.13 3.11
C ASN A 208 10.58 9.79 1.62
N GLN A 209 10.81 8.51 1.28
CA GLN A 209 10.83 8.07 -0.12
C GLN A 209 9.42 8.01 -0.74
N GLN A 210 8.38 7.84 0.08
CA GLN A 210 6.99 7.83 -0.39
C GLN A 210 6.46 9.22 -0.75
N LEU A 211 6.94 10.24 -0.05
CA LEU A 211 6.59 11.66 -0.23
C LEU A 211 7.48 12.40 -1.24
N GLY A 212 8.56 11.75 -1.72
CA GLY A 212 9.49 12.34 -2.69
C GLY A 212 10.47 13.36 -2.09
N ASP A 213 10.57 13.42 -0.75
CA ASP A 213 11.56 14.23 -0.07
C ASP A 213 12.93 13.53 -0.10
N PRO A 214 14.03 14.28 -0.27
CA PRO A 214 15.37 13.69 -0.26
C PRO A 214 15.63 13.01 1.08
N SER A 215 16.23 11.82 1.05
CA SER A 215 16.57 11.06 2.25
C SER A 215 17.31 11.95 3.26
N ALA A 216 16.77 12.07 4.47
CA ALA A 216 17.42 12.80 5.56
C ALA A 216 18.84 12.22 5.76
N ARG A 217 19.84 13.07 5.53
CA ARG A 217 21.26 12.75 5.72
C ARG A 217 21.62 12.64 7.19
#